data_AF-A0AAN6Y3E5-F1
#
_entry.id   AF-A0AAN6Y3E5-F1
#
_cell.length_a   1.000
_cell.length_b   1.000
_cell.length_c   1.000
_cell.angle_alpha   90.00
_cell.angle_beta   90.00
_cell.angle_gamma   90.00
#
_symmetry.space_group_name_H-M   'P 1'
#
loop_
_entity.id
_entity.type
_entity.pdbx_description
1 polymer ?
#
loop_
_entity_poly.entity_id
_entity_poly.type
_entity_poly.pdbx_seq_one_letter_code
_entity_poly.pdbx_strand_id
1 'polypeptide(L)'
;MTWCSRVAGPSHRSHIFCSLLTILSKVLKPHPKIAKIPARLIIPPCGDDPKHRHHLPPEDQPLRVSIIGLNTEFERLFPDSPKLPAGTHCTACSGNRGEAQPTFHEIGPLLAKLVFANIYGRESNDEISNDLVLRDEGHGWALKRGETGENRITNYILTFDHLVPSTDDDDPEVLQLNLFVPSDAQYSKISLDQYFEDDDCVVLVPRCCQVRKGTTDRGRVNDAVRERKARTRGQVQEV
;
A
#
# COMPACT_ATOMS: atom_id res chain seq x y z
N MET A 1 -38.49 -74.90 10.34
CA MET A 1 -39.56 -74.38 9.45
C MET A 1 -39.01 -73.13 8.78
N THR A 2 -38.26 -73.33 7.70
CA THR A 2 -38.69 -73.05 6.30
C THR A 2 -38.82 -71.56 5.98
N TRP A 3 -37.70 -71.05 5.45
CA TRP A 3 -37.63 -70.07 4.38
C TRP A 3 -38.72 -70.28 3.31
N CYS A 4 -39.28 -69.18 2.82
CA CYS A 4 -39.73 -69.11 1.43
C CYS A 4 -39.63 -67.67 0.92
N SER A 5 -38.57 -67.42 0.14
CA SER A 5 -38.45 -66.29 -0.78
C SER A 5 -38.50 -66.82 -2.21
N ARG A 6 -39.33 -66.22 -3.06
CA ARG A 6 -39.26 -66.01 -4.53
C ARG A 6 -40.56 -65.28 -4.88
N VAL A 7 -40.60 -64.28 -5.76
CA VAL A 7 -40.39 -64.38 -7.21
C VAL A 7 -39.96 -63.01 -7.81
N ALA A 8 -38.98 -63.10 -8.72
CA ALA A 8 -38.65 -62.31 -9.93
C ALA A 8 -38.77 -60.77 -10.01
N GLY A 9 -37.68 -60.14 -10.48
CA GLY A 9 -37.70 -58.82 -11.17
C GLY A 9 -38.04 -58.98 -12.67
N PRO A 10 -37.47 -58.17 -13.58
CA PRO A 10 -37.14 -56.74 -13.54
C PRO A 10 -37.82 -55.97 -14.70
N SER A 11 -37.89 -54.63 -14.66
CA SER A 11 -37.82 -53.87 -15.93
C SER A 11 -37.31 -52.43 -15.74
N HIS A 12 -36.41 -52.09 -16.67
CA HIS A 12 -35.79 -50.81 -16.93
C HIS A 12 -36.73 -49.60 -16.88
N ARG A 13 -36.26 -48.51 -16.25
CA ARG A 13 -36.14 -47.15 -16.83
C ARG A 13 -35.79 -46.14 -15.72
N SER A 14 -34.53 -45.77 -15.61
CA SER A 14 -34.11 -44.63 -14.77
C SER A 14 -32.78 -44.07 -15.26
N HIS A 15 -32.78 -43.41 -16.43
CA HIS A 15 -31.62 -42.63 -16.90
C HIS A 15 -32.05 -41.47 -17.80
N ILE A 16 -32.99 -40.62 -17.37
CA ILE A 16 -33.27 -39.36 -18.11
C ILE A 16 -33.33 -38.12 -17.22
N PHE A 17 -33.48 -38.23 -15.89
CA PHE A 17 -33.68 -37.04 -15.04
C PHE A 17 -32.42 -36.41 -14.40
N CYS A 18 -31.21 -36.91 -14.70
CA CYS A 18 -29.97 -36.39 -14.11
C CYS A 18 -29.11 -35.53 -15.06
N SER A 19 -29.61 -35.21 -16.26
CA SER A 19 -28.81 -34.49 -17.28
C SER A 19 -29.17 -33.02 -17.45
N LEU A 20 -30.25 -32.50 -16.85
CA LEU A 20 -30.68 -31.11 -17.06
C LEU A 20 -30.09 -30.10 -16.07
N LEU A 21 -29.69 -30.52 -14.85
CA LEU A 21 -29.01 -29.63 -13.90
C LEU A 21 -27.51 -29.45 -14.17
N THR A 22 -26.89 -30.37 -14.90
CA THR A 22 -25.45 -30.32 -15.22
C THR A 22 -25.14 -29.52 -16.50
N ILE A 23 -26.16 -29.19 -17.30
CA ILE A 23 -25.99 -28.45 -18.56
C ILE A 23 -26.13 -26.93 -18.36
N LEU A 24 -26.86 -26.47 -17.33
CA LEU A 24 -27.02 -25.04 -17.05
C LEU A 24 -25.81 -24.39 -16.36
N SER A 25 -24.91 -25.15 -15.72
CA SER A 25 -23.66 -24.60 -15.15
C SER A 25 -22.52 -24.44 -16.17
N LYS A 26 -22.65 -25.01 -17.37
CA LYS A 26 -21.63 -24.94 -18.44
C LYS A 26 -21.89 -23.84 -19.48
N VAL A 27 -22.97 -23.08 -19.35
CA VAL A 27 -23.33 -21.97 -20.26
C VAL A 27 -23.47 -20.63 -19.53
N LEU A 28 -22.82 -20.49 -18.38
CA LEU A 28 -22.45 -19.17 -17.87
C LEU A 28 -20.95 -19.05 -18.11
N LYS A 29 -20.60 -18.44 -19.25
CA LYS A 29 -19.26 -17.87 -19.42
C LYS A 29 -19.01 -17.02 -18.16
N PRO A 30 -17.87 -17.14 -17.46
CA PRO A 30 -17.56 -16.21 -16.40
C PRO A 30 -17.72 -14.82 -17.00
N HIS A 31 -18.59 -14.01 -16.40
CA HIS A 31 -18.70 -12.61 -16.79
C HIS A 31 -17.27 -12.06 -16.80
N PRO A 32 -16.85 -11.37 -17.87
CA PRO A 32 -15.55 -10.72 -17.87
C PRO A 32 -15.49 -9.90 -16.59
N LYS A 33 -14.50 -10.19 -15.72
CA LYS A 33 -14.26 -9.38 -14.53
C LYS A 33 -14.12 -7.96 -15.06
N ILE A 34 -15.08 -7.10 -14.72
CA ILE A 34 -15.02 -5.68 -15.09
C ILE A 34 -13.69 -5.19 -14.51
N ALA A 35 -12.77 -4.79 -15.38
CA ALA A 35 -11.48 -4.27 -14.96
C ALA A 35 -11.76 -3.07 -14.06
N LYS A 36 -11.28 -3.13 -12.82
CA LYS A 36 -11.46 -2.03 -11.87
C LYS A 36 -10.49 -0.93 -12.29
N ILE A 37 -11.01 0.26 -12.56
CA ILE A 37 -10.19 1.41 -12.96
C ILE A 37 -9.33 1.82 -11.75
N PRO A 38 -8.01 2.04 -11.91
CA PRO A 38 -7.16 2.50 -10.84
C PRO A 38 -7.54 3.93 -10.45
N ALA A 39 -7.56 4.18 -9.13
CA ALA A 39 -7.72 5.54 -8.62
C ALA A 39 -6.54 6.42 -9.04
N ARG A 40 -6.79 7.72 -9.16
CA ARG A 40 -5.78 8.75 -9.43
C ARG A 40 -5.17 9.24 -8.13
N LEU A 41 -3.85 9.34 -8.09
CA LEU A 41 -3.15 10.01 -7.00
C LEU A 41 -3.19 11.52 -7.21
N ILE A 42 -3.50 12.27 -6.16
CA ILE A 42 -3.49 13.74 -6.18
C ILE A 42 -2.67 14.26 -5.01
N ILE A 43 -1.77 15.20 -5.29
CA ILE A 43 -1.12 16.06 -4.28
C ILE A 43 -1.66 17.47 -4.49
N PRO A 44 -2.46 18.02 -3.55
CA PRO A 44 -3.07 19.33 -3.74
C PRO A 44 -2.01 20.45 -3.64
N PRO A 45 -2.27 21.62 -4.25
CA PRO A 45 -1.37 22.77 -4.17
C PRO A 45 -1.22 23.30 -2.74
N CYS A 46 -0.20 24.13 -2.52
CA CYS A 46 0.06 24.69 -1.20
C CYS A 46 -1.06 25.66 -0.80
N GLY A 47 -1.48 25.59 0.46
CA GLY A 47 -2.39 26.59 1.04
C GLY A 47 -1.70 27.86 1.49
N ASP A 48 -0.37 27.85 1.64
CA ASP A 48 0.40 29.01 2.08
C ASP A 48 0.70 29.92 0.88
N ASP A 49 0.64 31.24 1.10
CA ASP A 49 1.07 32.28 0.16
C ASP A 49 2.08 33.23 0.84
N PRO A 50 3.37 33.24 0.43
CA PRO A 50 3.96 32.43 -0.64
C PRO A 50 3.97 30.93 -0.30
N LYS A 51 4.02 30.08 -1.34
CA LYS A 51 4.11 28.62 -1.19
C LYS A 51 5.23 28.25 -0.23
N HIS A 52 4.94 27.32 0.68
CA HIS A 52 5.95 26.81 1.60
C HIS A 52 7.12 26.21 0.82
N ARG A 53 8.36 26.58 1.17
CA ARG A 53 9.58 26.17 0.44
C ARG A 53 9.80 24.66 0.30
N HIS A 54 9.14 23.87 1.16
CA HIS A 54 9.17 22.40 1.13
C HIS A 54 7.87 21.77 0.61
N HIS A 55 6.96 22.57 0.04
CA HIS A 55 5.78 22.05 -0.64
C HIS A 55 6.14 21.76 -2.10
N LEU A 56 6.17 20.48 -2.49
CA LEU A 56 6.60 20.03 -3.83
C LEU A 56 7.97 20.65 -4.20
N PRO A 57 9.06 20.14 -3.61
CA PRO A 57 10.38 20.75 -3.75
C PRO A 57 10.86 20.77 -5.22
N PRO A 58 11.84 21.63 -5.53
CA PRO A 58 12.53 21.61 -6.82
C PRO A 58 13.11 20.24 -7.15
N GLU A 59 13.20 19.94 -8.44
CA GLU A 59 13.73 18.68 -8.97
C GLU A 59 15.22 18.48 -8.70
N ASP A 60 15.98 19.55 -8.51
CA ASP A 60 17.42 19.47 -8.21
C ASP A 60 17.71 19.36 -6.71
N GLN A 61 16.68 19.36 -5.86
CA GLN A 61 16.84 19.33 -4.41
C GLN A 61 16.93 17.88 -3.89
N PRO A 62 18.05 17.48 -3.24
CA PRO A 62 18.12 16.22 -2.52
C PRO A 62 17.08 16.15 -1.41
N LEU A 63 16.29 15.09 -1.39
CA LEU A 63 15.17 14.95 -0.48
C LEU A 63 14.83 13.50 -0.18
N ARG A 64 14.46 13.23 1.07
CA ARG A 64 13.77 12.00 1.46
C ARG A 64 12.26 12.20 1.51
N VAL A 65 11.51 11.39 0.77
CA VAL A 65 10.05 11.42 0.73
C VAL A 65 9.53 10.29 1.60
N SER A 66 8.66 10.61 2.56
CA SER A 66 7.94 9.62 3.39
C SER A 66 6.44 9.74 3.17
N ILE A 67 5.83 8.61 2.82
CA ILE A 67 4.41 8.48 2.53
C ILE A 67 3.79 7.63 3.63
N ILE A 68 2.70 8.11 4.23
CA ILE A 68 1.95 7.36 5.24
C ILE A 68 0.47 7.40 4.87
N GLY A 69 -0.18 6.25 4.86
CA GLY A 69 -1.61 6.18 4.58
C GLY A 69 -2.23 4.84 4.87
N LEU A 70 -3.54 4.73 4.64
CA LEU A 70 -4.29 3.49 4.85
C LEU A 70 -4.01 2.50 3.71
N ASN A 71 -3.87 1.21 4.05
CA ASN A 71 -3.66 0.16 3.05
C ASN A 71 -4.77 0.14 2.00
N THR A 72 -6.03 0.23 2.44
CA THR A 72 -7.21 0.16 1.57
C THR A 72 -7.22 1.24 0.51
N GLU A 73 -6.67 2.41 0.83
CA GLU A 73 -6.64 3.55 -0.08
C GLU A 73 -5.50 3.41 -1.10
N PHE A 74 -4.31 2.96 -0.68
CA PHE A 74 -3.24 2.67 -1.64
C PHE A 74 -3.58 1.51 -2.58
N GLU A 75 -4.33 0.51 -2.11
CA GLU A 75 -4.82 -0.57 -2.96
C GLU A 75 -5.79 -0.10 -4.06
N ARG A 76 -6.47 1.04 -3.88
CA ARG A 76 -7.32 1.62 -4.93
C ARG A 76 -6.50 2.13 -6.11
N LEU A 77 -5.26 2.55 -5.88
CA LEU A 77 -4.32 2.96 -6.94
C LEU A 77 -3.85 1.79 -7.79
N PHE A 78 -3.85 0.58 -7.22
CA PHE A 78 -3.28 -0.62 -7.83
C PHE A 78 -4.27 -1.80 -7.77
N PRO A 79 -5.42 -1.72 -8.46
CA PRO A 79 -6.49 -2.70 -8.35
C PRO A 79 -6.09 -4.12 -8.77
N ASP A 80 -5.08 -4.25 -9.63
CA ASP A 80 -4.56 -5.51 -10.15
C ASP A 80 -3.34 -6.04 -9.37
N SER A 81 -2.83 -5.29 -8.39
CA SER A 81 -1.69 -5.70 -7.55
C SER A 81 -2.11 -6.59 -6.38
N PRO A 82 -1.18 -7.38 -5.81
CA PRO A 82 -1.44 -8.09 -4.56
C PRO A 82 -1.89 -7.13 -3.47
N LYS A 83 -2.83 -7.59 -2.65
CA LYS A 83 -3.32 -6.82 -1.51
C LYS A 83 -2.19 -6.60 -0.52
N LEU A 84 -2.12 -5.39 0.04
CA LEU A 84 -1.20 -5.11 1.12
C LEU A 84 -1.54 -6.04 2.29
N PRO A 85 -0.54 -6.49 3.06
CA PRO A 85 -0.79 -7.43 4.14
C PRO A 85 -1.80 -6.84 5.13
N ALA A 86 -2.97 -7.48 5.19
CA ALA A 86 -4.05 -7.18 6.11
C ALA A 86 -4.16 -8.35 7.08
N GLY A 87 -3.24 -8.44 8.05
CA GLY A 87 -3.11 -9.61 8.93
C GLY A 87 -2.81 -9.25 10.38
N THR A 88 -3.04 -10.24 11.25
CA THR A 88 -2.75 -10.24 12.70
C THR A 88 -1.34 -10.67 13.06
N HIS A 89 -0.58 -11.17 12.09
CA HIS A 89 0.74 -11.74 12.34
C HIS A 89 1.85 -10.84 11.80
N CYS A 90 2.63 -10.31 12.74
CA CYS A 90 3.82 -9.53 12.48
C CYS A 90 4.97 -10.46 12.08
N THR A 91 5.28 -10.59 10.78
CA THR A 91 6.50 -11.29 10.33
C THR A 91 7.78 -10.58 10.79
N ALA A 92 7.72 -9.27 11.04
CA ALA A 92 8.81 -8.50 11.63
C ALA A 92 9.03 -8.78 13.14
N CYS A 93 8.09 -9.45 13.81
CA CYS A 93 8.15 -9.81 15.23
C CYS A 93 8.44 -11.30 15.43
N SER A 94 8.17 -12.14 14.43
CA SER A 94 8.71 -13.49 14.37
C SER A 94 10.19 -13.37 13.98
N GLY A 95 11.08 -13.52 14.96
CA GLY A 95 12.54 -13.47 14.83
C GLY A 95 13.16 -14.58 13.96
N ASN A 96 12.58 -14.89 12.80
CA ASN A 96 13.21 -15.71 11.78
C ASN A 96 14.30 -14.88 11.10
N ARG A 97 15.50 -14.95 11.68
CA ARG A 97 16.79 -14.40 11.21
C ARG A 97 17.28 -15.01 9.88
N GLY A 98 16.42 -15.68 9.11
CA GLY A 98 16.83 -16.54 7.99
C GLY A 98 16.40 -16.11 6.59
N GLU A 99 15.60 -15.06 6.41
CA GLU A 99 15.10 -14.69 5.07
C GLU A 99 15.80 -13.45 4.50
N ALA A 100 16.40 -13.69 3.33
CA ALA A 100 17.29 -12.81 2.58
C ALA A 100 16.61 -11.52 2.14
N GLN A 101 17.29 -10.39 2.39
CA GLN A 101 16.94 -9.00 2.06
C GLN A 101 15.49 -8.60 2.41
N PRO A 102 15.25 -7.37 2.87
CA PRO A 102 13.89 -6.88 2.82
C PRO A 102 13.46 -6.66 1.38
N THR A 103 12.80 -7.65 0.79
CA THR A 103 12.04 -7.46 -0.44
C THR A 103 10.91 -6.49 -0.11
N PHE A 104 10.94 -5.31 -0.72
CA PHE A 104 9.82 -4.39 -0.68
C PHE A 104 8.56 -5.11 -1.18
N HIS A 105 7.41 -4.86 -0.55
CA HIS A 105 6.15 -5.33 -1.12
C HIS A 105 6.00 -4.78 -2.54
N GLU A 106 5.36 -5.53 -3.46
CA GLU A 106 5.25 -5.14 -4.88
C GLU A 106 4.61 -3.77 -5.09
N ILE A 107 3.71 -3.36 -4.19
CA ILE A 107 3.09 -2.02 -4.18
C ILE A 107 4.09 -0.91 -3.85
N GLY A 108 5.15 -1.17 -3.08
CA GLY A 108 6.13 -0.16 -2.66
C GLY A 108 6.80 0.54 -3.83
N PRO A 109 7.50 -0.17 -4.73
CA PRO A 109 8.07 0.41 -5.93
C PRO A 109 7.06 1.14 -6.82
N LEU A 110 5.84 0.61 -6.97
CA LEU A 110 4.77 1.22 -7.76
C LEU A 110 4.30 2.55 -7.15
N LEU A 111 4.09 2.58 -5.83
CA LEU A 111 3.70 3.78 -5.10
C LEU A 111 4.80 4.84 -5.13
N ALA A 112 6.07 4.45 -4.95
CA ALA A 112 7.19 5.38 -5.05
C ALA A 112 7.25 6.05 -6.42
N LYS A 113 7.16 5.27 -7.52
CA LYS A 113 7.16 5.80 -8.89
C LYS A 113 5.98 6.74 -9.15
N LEU A 114 4.78 6.36 -8.69
CA LEU A 114 3.57 7.18 -8.87
C LEU A 114 3.66 8.51 -8.10
N VAL A 115 4.13 8.46 -6.85
CA VAL A 115 4.32 9.67 -6.03
C VAL A 115 5.43 10.55 -6.60
N PHE A 116 6.55 9.95 -7.04
CA PHE A 116 7.64 10.64 -7.70
C PHE A 116 7.15 11.44 -8.92
N ALA A 117 6.37 10.79 -9.80
CA ALA A 117 5.81 11.44 -10.97
C ALA A 117 4.86 12.59 -10.63
N ASN A 118 4.12 12.49 -9.52
CA ASN A 118 3.25 13.56 -9.04
C ASN A 118 4.02 14.73 -8.42
N ILE A 119 5.17 14.47 -7.79
CA ILE A 119 5.99 15.54 -7.20
C ILE A 119 6.74 16.30 -8.29
N TYR A 120 7.40 15.58 -9.19
CA TYR A 120 8.36 16.17 -10.14
C TYR A 120 7.81 16.33 -11.56
N GLY A 121 6.60 15.83 -11.84
CA GLY A 121 5.98 15.94 -13.17
C GLY A 121 6.64 15.08 -14.25
N ARG A 122 7.46 14.09 -13.86
CA ARG A 122 8.14 13.15 -14.78
C ARG A 122 8.35 11.78 -14.15
N GLU A 123 8.59 10.77 -14.99
CA GLU A 123 8.99 9.45 -14.51
C GLU A 123 10.42 9.45 -13.93
N SER A 124 10.70 8.50 -13.04
CA SER A 124 12.06 8.26 -12.54
C SER A 124 12.96 7.74 -13.65
N ASN A 125 14.19 8.23 -13.70
CA ASN A 125 15.21 7.84 -14.66
C ASN A 125 16.19 6.84 -14.03
N ASP A 126 16.13 5.59 -14.47
CA ASP A 126 16.98 4.51 -13.99
C ASP A 126 18.48 4.71 -14.35
N GLU A 127 18.80 5.59 -15.31
CA GLU A 127 20.20 5.96 -15.64
C GLU A 127 20.83 6.86 -14.57
N ILE A 128 20.01 7.55 -13.76
CA ILE A 128 20.46 8.38 -12.65
C ILE A 128 20.36 7.54 -11.37
N SER A 129 21.50 7.03 -10.91
CA SER A 129 21.60 6.05 -9.81
C SER A 129 20.91 6.41 -8.49
N ASN A 130 20.67 7.71 -8.24
CA ASN A 130 20.04 8.23 -7.03
C ASN A 130 18.73 8.97 -7.32
N ASP A 131 18.12 8.82 -8.49
CA ASP A 131 16.88 9.53 -8.84
C ASP A 131 15.69 9.06 -8.00
N LEU A 132 15.55 7.75 -7.80
CA LEU A 132 14.56 7.16 -6.92
C LEU A 132 15.16 5.93 -6.24
N VAL A 133 15.40 6.02 -4.93
CA VAL A 133 15.97 4.92 -4.13
C VAL A 133 15.06 4.59 -2.97
N LEU A 134 14.45 3.40 -2.98
CA LEU A 134 13.65 2.93 -1.85
C LEU A 134 14.54 2.75 -0.60
N ARG A 135 14.08 3.24 0.54
CA ARG A 135 14.86 3.24 1.79
C ARG A 135 14.21 2.48 2.92
N ASP A 136 12.91 2.62 3.08
CA ASP A 136 12.19 1.94 4.15
C ASP A 136 10.75 1.64 3.74
N GLU A 137 10.25 0.55 4.30
CA GLU A 137 8.87 0.13 4.16
C GLU A 137 8.42 -0.44 5.50
N GLY A 138 7.28 0.06 5.96
CA GLY A 138 6.73 -0.26 7.27
C GLY A 138 5.22 -0.39 7.23
N HIS A 139 4.70 -0.99 8.30
CA HIS A 139 3.29 -1.24 8.47
C HIS A 139 2.87 -0.74 9.86
N GLY A 140 1.88 0.15 9.91
CA GLY A 140 1.29 0.65 11.15
C GLY A 140 0.12 -0.23 11.59
N TRP A 141 0.04 -0.44 12.91
CA TRP A 141 -0.93 -1.32 13.54
C TRP A 141 -1.99 -0.51 14.27
N ALA A 142 -3.27 -0.86 14.08
CA ALA A 142 -4.35 -0.37 14.91
C ALA A 142 -4.74 -1.44 15.93
N LEU A 143 -4.70 -1.10 17.22
CA LEU A 143 -5.29 -1.89 18.29
C LEU A 143 -6.80 -1.61 18.31
N LYS A 144 -7.64 -2.59 17.95
CA LYS A 144 -9.08 -2.46 18.18
C LYS A 144 -9.36 -2.70 19.67
N ARG A 145 -9.63 -1.64 20.42
CA ARG A 145 -9.94 -1.73 21.85
C ARG A 145 -11.35 -2.32 22.02
N GLY A 146 -11.47 -3.50 22.64
CA GLY A 146 -12.74 -3.97 23.23
C GLY A 146 -13.28 -5.34 22.83
N GLU A 147 -12.89 -5.92 21.69
CA GLU A 147 -13.43 -7.21 21.26
C GLU A 147 -12.30 -8.04 20.63
N THR A 148 -11.90 -9.11 21.33
CA THR A 148 -10.97 -10.16 20.86
C THR A 148 -9.85 -9.70 19.91
N GLY A 149 -8.94 -8.84 20.42
CA GLY A 149 -7.48 -8.91 20.23
C GLY A 149 -6.85 -9.06 18.84
N GLU A 150 -7.56 -8.88 17.73
CA GLU A 150 -6.95 -8.95 16.40
C GLU A 150 -6.25 -7.64 16.06
N ASN A 151 -4.92 -7.61 16.23
CA ASN A 151 -4.07 -6.56 15.65
C ASN A 151 -4.32 -6.52 14.13
N ARG A 152 -4.68 -5.37 13.56
CA ARG A 152 -4.76 -5.25 12.10
C ARG A 152 -3.72 -4.26 11.62
N ILE A 153 -2.96 -4.66 10.62
CA ILE A 153 -2.19 -3.72 9.81
C ILE A 153 -3.21 -2.87 9.07
N THR A 154 -3.24 -1.58 9.38
CA THR A 154 -4.14 -0.63 8.73
C THR A 154 -3.39 0.41 7.92
N ASN A 155 -2.15 0.69 8.29
CA ASN A 155 -1.37 1.76 7.68
C ASN A 155 -0.15 1.18 6.96
N TYR A 156 0.16 1.77 5.83
CA TYR A 156 1.35 1.51 5.05
C TYR A 156 2.26 2.74 5.12
N ILE A 157 3.55 2.50 5.29
CA ILE A 157 4.59 3.52 5.33
C ILE A 157 5.61 3.16 4.27
N LEU A 158 5.91 4.12 3.39
CA LEU A 158 6.92 3.96 2.35
C LEU A 158 7.85 5.17 2.37
N THR A 159 9.15 4.93 2.30
CA THR A 159 10.15 5.99 2.25
C THR A 159 11.12 5.75 1.10
N PHE A 160 11.34 6.79 0.30
CA PHE A 160 12.34 6.78 -0.77
C PHE A 160 13.14 8.08 -0.78
N ASP A 161 14.33 8.02 -1.35
CA ASP A 161 15.20 9.18 -1.57
C ASP A 161 15.16 9.60 -3.04
N HIS A 162 15.28 10.91 -3.25
CA HIS A 162 15.57 11.55 -4.53
C HIS A 162 16.83 12.39 -4.38
N LEU A 163 17.82 12.14 -5.23
CA LEU A 163 19.14 12.78 -5.30
C LEU A 163 19.95 12.81 -3.98
N VAL A 164 19.50 12.13 -2.92
CA VAL A 164 20.24 12.01 -1.66
C VAL A 164 21.53 11.23 -1.92
N PRO A 165 22.71 11.79 -1.61
CA PRO A 165 23.99 11.11 -1.81
C PRO A 165 24.02 9.77 -1.09
N SER A 166 24.48 8.73 -1.78
CA SER A 166 24.49 7.36 -1.25
C SER A 166 25.49 7.15 -0.11
N THR A 167 26.48 8.03 0.04
CA THR A 167 27.64 7.77 0.90
C THR A 167 27.60 8.42 2.28
N ASP A 168 26.90 9.54 2.51
CA ASP A 168 27.16 10.32 3.75
C ASP A 168 25.98 11.12 4.34
N ASP A 169 24.81 11.17 3.67
CA ASP A 169 23.66 11.91 4.23
C ASP A 169 22.66 10.99 4.93
N ASP A 170 22.88 10.82 6.23
CA ASP A 170 21.98 10.09 7.13
C ASP A 170 20.89 10.98 7.76
N ASP A 171 20.87 12.28 7.45
CA ASP A 171 19.89 13.23 7.94
C ASP A 171 19.41 14.22 6.85
N PRO A 172 18.98 13.75 5.65
CA PRO A 172 18.51 14.64 4.60
C PRO A 172 17.25 15.39 5.02
N GLU A 173 16.91 16.45 4.29
CA GLU A 173 15.60 17.09 4.42
C GLU A 173 14.48 16.12 4.00
N VAL A 174 13.32 16.24 4.66
CA VAL A 174 12.21 15.29 4.53
C VAL A 174 10.95 15.97 4.06
N LEU A 175 10.33 15.42 3.01
CA LEU A 175 8.93 15.68 2.66
C LEU A 175 8.06 14.56 3.20
N GLN A 176 7.23 14.90 4.19
CA GLN A 176 6.20 14.02 4.70
C GLN A 176 4.88 14.26 3.95
N LEU A 177 4.38 13.21 3.30
CA LEU A 177 3.07 13.13 2.65
C LEU A 177 2.18 12.20 3.47
N ASN A 178 0.99 12.65 3.83
CA ASN A 178 0.01 11.78 4.48
C ASN A 178 -1.24 11.66 3.63
N LEU A 179 -1.78 10.46 3.57
CA LEU A 179 -3.06 10.19 2.97
C LEU A 179 -4.18 10.82 3.79
N PHE A 180 -5.13 11.45 3.11
CA PHE A 180 -6.32 12.03 3.70
C PHE A 180 -7.55 11.34 3.11
N VAL A 181 -8.46 10.93 3.99
CA VAL A 181 -9.83 10.55 3.63
C VAL A 181 -10.79 11.70 4.01
N PRO A 182 -12.08 11.68 3.60
CA PRO A 182 -13.02 12.76 3.92
C PRO A 182 -13.11 13.08 5.42
N SER A 183 -13.01 12.08 6.29
CA SER A 183 -13.01 12.28 7.75
C SER A 183 -11.79 13.04 8.28
N ASP A 184 -10.71 13.11 7.51
CA ASP A 184 -9.48 13.82 7.88
C ASP A 184 -9.49 15.29 7.44
N ALA A 185 -10.50 15.75 6.70
CA ALA A 185 -10.55 17.11 6.14
C ALA A 185 -10.32 18.21 7.19
N GLN A 186 -10.80 18.00 8.42
CA GLN A 186 -10.59 18.90 9.57
C GLN A 186 -9.12 19.07 10.00
N TYR A 187 -8.22 18.17 9.56
CA TYR A 187 -6.78 18.23 9.83
C TYR A 187 -5.99 18.88 8.69
N SER A 188 -6.67 19.33 7.64
CA SER A 188 -6.10 20.07 6.52
C SER A 188 -6.24 21.58 6.73
N LYS A 189 -5.26 22.35 6.24
CA LYS A 189 -5.33 23.82 6.16
C LYS A 189 -6.04 24.31 4.90
N ILE A 190 -6.19 23.44 3.90
CA ILE A 190 -6.83 23.71 2.62
C ILE A 190 -8.14 22.94 2.52
N SER A 191 -9.11 23.48 1.77
CA SER A 191 -10.30 22.69 1.40
C SER A 191 -9.89 21.55 0.48
N LEU A 192 -10.36 20.35 0.80
CA LEU A 192 -10.14 19.14 0.04
C LEU A 192 -11.42 18.63 -0.63
N ASP A 193 -12.54 19.36 -0.48
CA ASP A 193 -13.88 18.89 -0.85
C ASP A 193 -13.94 18.49 -2.33
N GLN A 194 -13.38 19.32 -3.22
CA GLN A 194 -13.29 19.05 -4.66
C GLN A 194 -12.56 17.74 -5.02
N TYR A 195 -11.66 17.26 -4.15
CA TYR A 195 -10.91 16.02 -4.39
C TYR A 195 -11.64 14.79 -3.84
N PHE A 196 -12.61 14.99 -2.95
CA PHE A 196 -13.44 13.94 -2.37
C PHE A 196 -14.80 13.77 -3.07
N GLU A 197 -15.16 14.69 -3.97
CA GLU A 197 -16.31 14.52 -4.87
C GLU A 197 -16.09 13.39 -5.89
N ASP A 198 -14.83 13.08 -6.19
CA ASP A 198 -14.44 12.00 -7.10
C ASP A 198 -14.01 10.76 -6.29
N ASP A 199 -14.87 9.74 -6.28
CA ASP A 199 -14.65 8.44 -5.66
C ASP A 199 -13.47 7.66 -6.27
N ASP A 200 -12.82 8.17 -7.32
CA ASP A 200 -11.62 7.60 -7.93
C ASP A 200 -10.35 8.39 -7.59
N CYS A 201 -10.35 9.22 -6.54
CA CYS A 201 -9.16 9.93 -6.08
C CYS A 201 -8.57 9.38 -4.76
N VAL A 202 -7.24 9.40 -4.68
CA VAL A 202 -6.45 9.20 -3.46
C VAL A 202 -5.62 10.45 -3.22
N VAL A 203 -5.85 11.10 -2.08
CA VAL A 203 -5.29 12.42 -1.79
C VAL A 203 -4.13 12.30 -0.80
N LEU A 204 -2.93 12.72 -1.21
CA LEU A 204 -1.77 12.86 -0.34
C LEU A 204 -1.53 14.33 -0.04
N VAL A 205 -1.65 14.71 1.23
CA VAL A 205 -1.47 16.09 1.67
C VAL A 205 -0.06 16.28 2.23
N PRO A 206 0.75 17.21 1.70
CA PRO A 206 2.04 17.56 2.27
C PRO A 206 1.89 18.12 3.68
N ARG A 207 2.83 17.80 4.58
CA ARG A 207 2.75 18.21 5.98
C ARG A 207 2.58 19.72 6.19
N CYS A 208 3.16 20.55 5.32
CA CYS A 208 2.98 22.01 5.41
C CYS A 208 1.51 22.44 5.31
N CYS A 209 0.68 21.68 4.60
CA CYS A 209 -0.75 21.92 4.40
C CYS A 209 -1.62 21.27 5.49
N GLN A 210 -1.04 20.71 6.55
CA GLN A 210 -1.78 20.07 7.64
C GLN A 210 -1.77 20.94 8.89
N VAL A 211 -2.81 20.84 9.73
CA VAL A 211 -2.91 21.58 11.00
C VAL A 211 -1.77 21.19 11.95
N ARG A 212 -1.39 19.91 11.97
CA ARG A 212 -0.29 19.42 12.81
C ARG A 212 1.05 19.91 12.28
N LYS A 213 1.86 20.49 13.17
CA LYS A 213 3.25 20.85 12.87
C LYS A 213 4.12 19.60 12.76
N GLY A 214 4.83 19.46 11.64
CA GLY A 214 5.74 18.35 11.34
C GLY A 214 7.14 18.49 11.92
N THR A 215 7.31 19.16 13.06
CA THR A 215 8.64 19.51 13.60
C THR A 215 9.52 18.31 13.92
N THR A 216 8.92 17.13 14.11
CA THR A 216 9.63 15.87 14.38
C THR A 216 9.69 14.94 13.18
N ASP A 217 9.12 15.30 12.02
CA ASP A 217 9.03 14.37 10.89
C ASP A 217 10.40 14.02 10.32
N ARG A 218 11.29 15.02 10.13
CA ARG A 218 12.63 14.79 9.61
C ARG A 218 13.40 13.78 10.46
N GLY A 219 13.50 14.03 11.76
CA GLY A 219 14.16 13.12 12.71
C GLY A 219 13.54 11.72 12.67
N ARG A 220 12.22 11.61 12.89
CA ARG A 220 11.52 10.31 12.91
C ARG A 220 11.73 9.48 11.64
N VAL A 221 11.67 10.12 10.46
CA VAL A 221 11.84 9.44 9.17
C VAL A 221 13.29 9.00 8.97
N ASN A 222 14.26 9.87 9.29
CA ASN A 222 15.67 9.55 9.16
C ASN A 222 16.10 8.45 10.15
N ASP A 223 15.56 8.46 11.38
CA ASP A 223 15.76 7.42 12.38
C ASP A 223 15.29 6.05 11.85
N ALA A 224 14.07 5.98 11.31
CA ALA A 224 13.50 4.74 10.76
C ALA A 224 14.36 4.15 9.63
N VAL A 225 14.86 5.00 8.73
CA VAL A 225 15.77 4.58 7.66
C VAL A 225 17.10 4.07 8.23
N ARG A 226 17.66 4.72 9.25
CA ARG A 226 18.90 4.24 9.90
C ARG A 226 18.70 2.89 10.58
N GLU A 227 17.60 2.71 11.30
CA GLU A 227 17.24 1.42 11.91
C GLU A 227 17.07 0.32 10.86
N ARG A 228 16.48 0.64 9.71
CA ARG A 228 16.37 -0.27 8.56
C ARG A 228 17.74 -0.66 8.02
N LYS A 229 18.61 0.32 7.72
CA LYS A 229 19.99 0.09 7.26
C LYS A 229 20.77 -0.80 8.24
N ALA A 230 20.66 -0.55 9.54
CA ALA A 230 21.37 -1.31 10.58
C ALA A 230 20.93 -2.79 10.61
N ARG A 231 19.62 -3.05 10.52
CA ARG A 231 19.09 -4.43 10.44
C ARG A 231 19.61 -5.17 9.20
N THR A 232 19.61 -4.52 8.04
CA THR A 232 20.12 -5.13 6.80
C THR A 232 21.62 -5.40 6.87
N ARG A 233 22.43 -4.50 7.45
CA ARG A 233 23.88 -4.73 7.64
C ARG A 233 24.18 -5.88 8.60
N GLY A 234 23.44 -5.99 9.71
CA GLY A 234 23.59 -7.10 10.66
C GLY A 234 23.27 -8.46 10.04
N GLN A 235 22.27 -8.52 9.14
CA GLN A 235 21.94 -9.74 8.39
C GLN A 235 23.02 -10.16 7.39
N VAL A 236 23.78 -9.22 6.81
CA VAL A 236 24.85 -9.52 5.85
C VAL A 236 26.14 -10.01 6.54
N GLN A 237 26.35 -9.69 7.81
CA GLN A 237 27.55 -10.10 8.56
C GLN A 237 27.45 -11.50 9.21
N GLU A 238 26.24 -12.07 9.32
CA GLU A 238 26.01 -13.42 9.89
C GLU A 238 25.97 -14.54 8.82
N VAL A 239 26.32 -14.26 7.56
CA VAL A 239 26.35 -15.23 6.43
C VAL A 239 27.77 -15.63 6.07
#